data_AF-A0A3D8YSZ2-F1
#
_entry.id   AF-A0A3D8YSZ2-F1
#
_cell.length_a   1.000
_cell.length_b   1.000
_cell.length_c   1.000
_cell.angle_alpha   90.00
_cell.angle_beta   90.00
_cell.angle_gamma   90.00
#
_symmetry.space_group_name_H-M   'P 1'
#
loop_
_entity.id
_entity.type
_entity.pdbx_description
1 polymer ?
#
loop_
_entity_poly.entity_id
_entity_poly.type
_entity_poly.pdbx_seq_one_letter_code
_entity_poly.pdbx_strand_id
1 'polypeptide(L)'
;MKKTGLLLLIIFLLAACSSNKVPSQKEDDIDSDSAEENAEQTNENGKEITPTSSDEIVDSQTSDEDGELYDEAKMRTVEIPSVYDNEGNFPKNLTQEEYEQLAKEQGIVRYALDDHPVRGITSQGGKVTNVTNLGDALIDITESRAYQLQDSVLPEAYQLFLQTRAEEFATTPDSEYRTWEEATNLERSIMQIVLLIAPSLNDLGYLIENDEFEHPVFPIIQEDFFDLGSPTVLVPGPQTGTDMALFEEMMKMKTMWEEIGKFDNPAENKEAFVETYKTLRSETNNLIVRVNFALTE
;
A
#
# COMPACT_ATOMS: atom_id res chain seq x y z
N MET A 1 20.15 -17.57 26.00
CA MET A 1 19.22 -16.65 26.72
C MET A 1 19.44 -15.25 26.18
N LYS A 2 18.35 -14.50 25.91
CA LYS A 2 18.24 -13.25 25.12
C LYS A 2 17.85 -13.43 23.64
N LYS A 3 16.66 -13.97 23.37
CA LYS A 3 15.93 -13.82 22.08
C LYS A 3 14.40 -13.83 22.28
N THR A 4 13.92 -13.22 23.36
CA THR A 4 12.47 -13.11 23.65
C THR A 4 12.01 -11.66 23.85
N GLY A 5 12.87 -10.69 23.54
CA GLY A 5 12.58 -9.27 23.75
C GLY A 5 11.99 -8.53 22.56
N LEU A 6 12.09 -9.06 21.34
CA LEU A 6 11.69 -8.33 20.12
C LEU A 6 10.25 -8.64 19.67
N LEU A 7 9.68 -9.78 20.09
CA LEU A 7 8.35 -10.22 19.66
C LEU A 7 7.18 -9.53 20.40
N LEU A 8 7.47 -8.86 21.51
CA LEU A 8 6.46 -8.20 22.36
C LEU A 8 6.21 -6.74 21.97
N LEU A 9 7.05 -6.15 21.12
CA LEU A 9 6.90 -4.74 20.72
C LEU A 9 5.93 -4.55 19.55
N ILE A 10 5.77 -5.56 18.68
CA ILE A 10 4.91 -5.48 17.49
C ILE A 10 3.41 -5.65 17.86
N ILE A 11 3.10 -6.36 18.95
CA ILE A 11 1.71 -6.60 19.37
C ILE A 11 1.09 -5.37 20.08
N PHE A 12 1.89 -4.43 20.59
CA PHE A 12 1.38 -3.25 21.30
C PHE A 12 0.99 -2.07 20.39
N LEU A 13 1.31 -2.09 19.09
CA LEU A 13 1.04 -0.98 18.17
C LEU A 13 -0.31 -1.08 17.43
N LEU A 14 -1.05 -2.19 17.58
CA LEU A 14 -2.35 -2.40 16.92
C LEU A 14 -3.56 -2.25 17.84
N ALA A 15 -3.38 -1.92 19.13
CA ALA A 15 -4.45 -1.88 20.12
C ALA A 15 -4.84 -0.46 20.61
N ALA A 16 -4.40 0.61 19.94
CA ALA A 16 -4.69 1.98 20.34
C ALA A 16 -5.57 2.71 19.33
N CYS A 17 -6.84 2.29 19.21
CA CYS A 17 -7.98 3.17 18.88
C CYS A 17 -9.30 2.39 18.87
N SER A 18 -9.85 2.07 20.05
CA SER A 18 -11.31 1.96 20.21
C SER A 18 -11.71 2.03 21.68
N SER A 19 -12.04 3.23 22.18
CA SER A 19 -12.94 3.41 23.32
C SER A 19 -13.36 4.87 23.44
N ASN A 20 -14.27 5.31 22.56
CA ASN A 20 -15.16 6.42 22.90
C ASN A 20 -16.44 5.82 23.50
N LYS A 21 -16.42 5.60 24.82
CA LYS A 21 -17.64 5.46 25.61
C LYS A 21 -18.13 6.87 25.93
N VAL A 22 -19.23 7.26 25.30
CA VAL A 22 -20.04 8.40 25.73
C VAL A 22 -20.71 8.03 27.06
N PRO A 23 -20.50 8.77 28.16
CA PRO A 23 -21.35 8.68 29.32
C PRO A 23 -22.53 9.64 29.14
N SER A 24 -23.73 9.07 29.12
CA SER A 24 -24.99 9.79 29.30
C SER A 24 -25.06 10.35 30.74
N GLN A 25 -25.32 11.64 30.91
CA GLN A 25 -25.88 12.15 32.14
C GLN A 25 -26.78 13.38 31.90
N LYS A 26 -27.91 13.34 32.61
CA LYS A 26 -29.02 14.28 32.66
C LYS A 26 -28.67 15.60 33.37
N GLU A 27 -29.43 16.63 32.95
CA GLU A 27 -29.93 17.81 33.67
C GLU A 27 -29.50 18.00 35.14
N ASP A 28 -28.96 19.18 35.45
CA ASP A 28 -29.67 20.18 36.28
C ASP A 28 -28.99 21.56 36.23
N ASP A 29 -29.85 22.57 36.34
CA ASP A 29 -29.66 24.02 36.29
C ASP A 29 -28.56 24.64 37.20
N ILE A 30 -28.06 25.82 36.83
CA ILE A 30 -28.22 27.13 37.52
C ILE A 30 -27.10 28.11 37.09
N ASP A 31 -27.51 29.09 36.29
CA ASP A 31 -27.35 30.56 36.44
C ASP A 31 -26.12 31.14 37.18
N SER A 32 -25.35 32.02 36.51
CA SER A 32 -25.20 33.45 36.89
C SER A 32 -24.16 34.18 36.03
N ASP A 33 -24.67 35.01 35.13
CA ASP A 33 -24.40 36.45 34.91
C ASP A 33 -23.01 37.11 35.08
N SER A 34 -22.81 38.09 34.18
CA SER A 34 -21.97 39.31 34.23
C SER A 34 -20.45 39.21 34.07
N ALA A 35 -19.71 40.17 33.49
CA ALA A 35 -19.92 41.25 32.53
C ALA A 35 -18.52 41.89 32.32
N GLU A 36 -18.21 42.24 31.07
CA GLU A 36 -17.48 43.43 30.59
C GLU A 36 -16.10 43.93 31.11
N GLU A 37 -15.37 44.42 30.10
CA GLU A 37 -14.55 45.65 30.04
C GLU A 37 -13.01 45.59 30.00
N ASN A 38 -12.49 45.72 28.76
CA ASN A 38 -11.52 46.69 28.24
C ASN A 38 -10.55 47.43 29.19
N ALA A 39 -9.27 47.50 28.80
CA ALA A 39 -8.62 48.74 28.30
C ALA A 39 -7.11 48.56 28.05
N GLU A 40 -6.72 48.59 26.77
CA GLU A 40 -5.78 49.55 26.14
C GLU A 40 -4.70 50.26 26.99
N GLN A 41 -3.41 50.14 26.61
CA GLN A 41 -2.60 51.19 25.93
C GLN A 41 -1.06 51.04 26.07
N THR A 42 -0.41 50.81 24.91
CA THR A 42 0.71 51.54 24.25
C THR A 42 1.94 52.09 25.01
N ASN A 43 3.12 51.82 24.40
CA ASN A 43 4.15 52.77 23.88
C ASN A 43 5.57 52.17 24.03
N GLU A 44 6.59 52.36 23.18
CA GLU A 44 6.77 52.91 21.81
C GLU A 44 8.29 52.76 21.49
N ASN A 45 8.65 52.91 20.20
CA ASN A 45 9.98 53.17 19.59
C ASN A 45 11.04 52.05 19.54
N GLY A 46 11.65 51.68 18.41
CA GLY A 46 11.69 52.22 17.04
C GLY A 46 13.11 52.64 16.62
N LYS A 47 13.76 51.92 15.66
CA LYS A 47 14.57 52.48 14.54
C LYS A 47 15.17 51.45 13.56
N GLU A 48 14.61 51.45 12.34
CA GLU A 48 15.17 51.45 10.95
C GLU A 48 16.58 50.90 10.54
N ILE A 49 16.54 49.90 9.61
CA ILE A 49 17.18 49.67 8.25
C ILE A 49 18.69 49.95 7.99
N THR A 50 19.52 49.26 7.16
CA THR A 50 19.44 48.30 6.00
C THR A 50 20.86 47.63 5.75
N PRO A 51 21.16 46.88 4.66
CA PRO A 51 21.68 45.50 4.66
C PRO A 51 23.20 45.38 4.36
N THR A 52 23.78 44.17 4.44
CA THR A 52 25.06 43.87 3.77
C THR A 52 25.08 42.43 3.28
N SER A 53 25.21 42.32 1.96
CA SER A 53 25.56 41.12 1.22
C SER A 53 27.01 40.75 1.48
N SER A 54 27.27 39.48 1.74
CA SER A 54 28.58 38.86 1.55
C SER A 54 28.36 37.41 1.14
N ASP A 55 28.64 37.14 -0.13
CA ASP A 55 28.81 35.82 -0.71
C ASP A 55 29.78 34.98 0.13
N GLU A 56 29.29 33.90 0.73
CA GLU A 56 30.11 32.73 1.04
C GLU A 56 29.53 31.54 0.29
N ILE A 57 30.33 31.07 -0.67
CA ILE A 57 30.16 29.82 -1.39
C ILE A 57 30.30 28.71 -0.34
N VAL A 58 29.18 28.18 0.14
CA VAL A 58 29.18 26.93 0.90
C VAL A 58 29.32 25.82 -0.12
N ASP A 59 30.53 25.29 -0.15
CA ASP A 59 30.94 24.10 -0.87
C ASP A 59 30.00 22.94 -0.47
N SER A 60 29.07 22.62 -1.37
CA SER A 60 28.13 21.52 -1.27
C SER A 60 28.90 20.22 -1.48
N GLN A 61 29.63 19.78 -0.47
CA GLN A 61 29.92 18.36 -0.30
C GLN A 61 28.72 17.70 0.38
N THR A 62 27.67 17.46 -0.40
CA THR A 62 26.69 16.41 -0.10
C THR A 62 27.45 15.09 -0.17
N SER A 63 27.77 14.56 1.01
CA SER A 63 28.31 13.23 1.20
C SER A 63 27.30 12.21 0.69
N ASP A 64 27.76 11.29 -0.16
CA ASP A 64 27.04 10.12 -0.68
C ASP A 64 26.55 9.12 0.41
N GLU A 65 26.52 9.50 1.69
CA GLU A 65 26.04 8.68 2.82
C GLU A 65 24.50 8.74 3.00
N ASP A 66 23.84 9.80 2.54
CA ASP A 66 22.38 9.92 2.65
C ASP A 66 21.64 9.02 1.63
N GLY A 67 22.30 8.65 0.53
CA GLY A 67 21.70 7.85 -0.55
C GLY A 67 21.34 6.42 -0.12
N GLU A 68 22.18 5.77 0.68
CA GLU A 68 21.93 4.40 1.15
C GLU A 68 20.86 4.36 2.27
N LEU A 69 20.72 5.42 3.06
CA LEU A 69 19.75 5.49 4.18
C LEU A 69 18.30 5.47 3.67
N TYR A 70 18.05 6.10 2.52
CA TYR A 70 16.72 6.23 1.96
C TYR A 70 16.33 5.10 1.00
N ASP A 71 17.27 4.26 0.59
CA ASP A 71 16.97 3.05 -0.20
C ASP A 71 16.16 2.03 0.61
N GLU A 72 16.23 2.06 1.95
CA GLU A 72 15.39 1.21 2.81
C GLU A 72 13.91 1.62 2.81
N ALA A 73 13.61 2.88 2.49
CA ALA A 73 12.24 3.40 2.41
C ALA A 73 11.54 2.99 1.11
N LYS A 74 12.31 2.62 0.07
CA LYS A 74 11.76 2.19 -1.21
C LYS A 74 11.06 0.85 -1.10
N MET A 75 9.91 0.76 -1.75
CA MET A 75 9.17 -0.48 -1.87
C MET A 75 9.99 -1.51 -2.65
N ARG A 76 10.13 -2.70 -2.08
CA ARG A 76 10.94 -3.76 -2.70
C ARG A 76 10.25 -4.30 -3.94
N THR A 77 11.03 -4.46 -4.99
CA THR A 77 10.62 -5.12 -6.23
C THR A 77 11.68 -6.13 -6.65
N VAL A 78 11.29 -7.04 -7.53
CA VAL A 78 12.18 -8.00 -8.19
C VAL A 78 12.19 -7.67 -9.67
N GLU A 79 13.39 -7.53 -10.25
CA GLU A 79 13.53 -7.42 -11.70
C GLU A 79 13.12 -8.73 -12.36
N ILE A 80 12.30 -8.62 -13.40
CA ILE A 80 11.91 -9.76 -14.23
C ILE A 80 12.46 -9.58 -15.64
N PRO A 81 12.75 -10.67 -16.37
CA PRO A 81 13.01 -10.57 -17.81
C PRO A 81 11.90 -9.79 -18.49
N SER A 82 12.24 -9.00 -19.49
CA SER A 82 11.26 -8.16 -20.18
C SER A 82 10.02 -8.98 -20.55
N VAL A 83 8.86 -8.44 -20.20
CA VAL A 83 7.56 -8.99 -20.58
C VAL A 83 7.22 -8.70 -22.04
N TYR A 84 8.12 -8.06 -22.78
CA TYR A 84 8.03 -7.82 -24.20
C TYR A 84 9.05 -8.68 -24.95
N ASP A 85 8.68 -9.11 -26.16
CA ASP A 85 9.62 -9.69 -27.10
C ASP A 85 10.50 -8.61 -27.77
N ASN A 86 11.42 -9.04 -28.64
CA ASN A 86 12.33 -8.14 -29.35
C ASN A 86 11.62 -7.13 -30.27
N GLU A 87 10.33 -7.33 -30.55
CA GLU A 87 9.51 -6.47 -31.40
C GLU A 87 8.62 -5.53 -30.56
N GLY A 88 8.68 -5.62 -29.23
CA GLY A 88 7.88 -4.83 -28.30
C GLY A 88 6.47 -5.40 -28.06
N ASN A 89 6.19 -6.64 -28.46
CA ASN A 89 4.90 -7.28 -28.28
C ASN A 89 4.92 -8.22 -27.06
N PHE A 90 3.75 -8.59 -26.54
CA PHE A 90 3.70 -9.63 -25.50
C PHE A 90 4.13 -10.99 -26.06
N PRO A 91 5.03 -11.72 -25.38
CA PRO A 91 5.76 -12.88 -25.92
C PRO A 91 4.90 -14.11 -26.18
N LYS A 92 3.71 -14.21 -25.59
CA LYS A 92 2.72 -15.25 -25.89
C LYS A 92 1.32 -14.65 -25.87
N ASN A 93 0.71 -14.56 -27.06
CA ASN A 93 -0.70 -14.22 -27.21
C ASN A 93 -1.53 -15.50 -27.04
N LEU A 94 -2.33 -15.55 -25.98
CA LEU A 94 -3.26 -16.63 -25.69
C LEU A 94 -4.64 -16.25 -26.25
N THR A 95 -5.33 -17.14 -26.93
CA THR A 95 -6.72 -16.89 -27.31
C THR A 95 -7.65 -17.13 -26.12
N GLN A 96 -8.86 -16.54 -26.14
CA GLN A 96 -9.86 -16.81 -25.12
C GLN A 96 -10.19 -18.31 -24.99
N GLU A 97 -10.26 -19.04 -26.11
CA GLU A 97 -10.56 -20.48 -26.13
C GLU A 97 -9.42 -21.30 -25.49
N GLU A 98 -8.16 -20.98 -25.81
CA GLU A 98 -7.00 -21.65 -25.22
C GLU A 98 -6.90 -21.38 -23.71
N TYR A 99 -7.22 -20.16 -23.26
CA TYR A 99 -7.27 -19.83 -21.83
C TYR A 99 -8.30 -20.69 -21.09
N GLU A 100 -9.53 -20.76 -21.62
CA GLU A 100 -10.60 -21.56 -21.00
C GLU A 100 -10.27 -23.06 -20.97
N GLN A 101 -9.54 -23.56 -21.98
CA GLN A 101 -9.07 -24.94 -21.99
C GLN A 101 -7.98 -25.19 -20.94
N LEU A 102 -6.96 -24.33 -20.86
CA LEU A 102 -5.89 -24.44 -19.86
C LEU A 102 -6.45 -24.38 -18.44
N ALA A 103 -7.38 -23.46 -18.18
CA ALA A 103 -8.04 -23.34 -16.89
C ALA A 103 -8.81 -24.62 -16.52
N LYS A 104 -9.49 -25.26 -17.46
CA LYS A 104 -10.20 -26.54 -17.22
C LYS A 104 -9.25 -27.71 -16.96
N GLU A 105 -8.13 -27.77 -17.68
CA GLU A 105 -7.17 -28.87 -17.58
C GLU A 105 -6.31 -28.79 -16.31
N GLN A 106 -5.89 -27.58 -15.95
CA GLN A 106 -4.94 -27.35 -14.85
C GLN A 106 -5.62 -26.87 -13.56
N GLY A 107 -6.90 -26.50 -13.63
CA GLY A 107 -7.65 -25.87 -12.54
C GLY A 107 -7.27 -24.40 -12.33
N ILE A 108 -5.96 -24.11 -12.26
CA ILE A 108 -5.40 -22.77 -12.06
C ILE A 108 -4.27 -22.58 -13.08
N VAL A 109 -4.33 -21.49 -13.85
CA VAL A 109 -3.24 -21.11 -14.74
C VAL A 109 -2.26 -20.23 -13.95
N ARG A 110 -1.02 -20.70 -13.79
CA ARG A 110 0.05 -19.96 -13.10
C ARG A 110 1.35 -20.06 -13.88
N TYR A 111 2.05 -18.94 -13.98
CA TYR A 111 3.40 -18.86 -14.50
C TYR A 111 4.32 -18.33 -13.41
N ALA A 112 5.52 -18.90 -13.29
CA ALA A 112 6.58 -18.29 -12.50
C ALA A 112 6.97 -16.94 -13.13
N LEU A 113 7.56 -16.04 -12.34
CA LEU A 113 7.94 -14.71 -12.82
C LEU A 113 8.95 -14.76 -13.99
N ASP A 114 9.78 -15.80 -14.04
CA ASP A 114 10.75 -16.04 -15.10
C ASP A 114 10.17 -16.74 -16.35
N ASP A 115 8.92 -17.24 -16.31
CA ASP A 115 8.21 -17.82 -17.48
C ASP A 115 7.22 -16.83 -18.12
N HIS A 116 7.57 -15.54 -18.09
CA HIS A 116 6.81 -14.45 -18.70
C HIS A 116 5.32 -14.47 -18.28
N PRO A 117 4.96 -14.16 -17.03
CA PRO A 117 3.60 -14.36 -16.51
C PRO A 117 2.51 -13.49 -17.15
N VAL A 118 2.88 -12.49 -17.96
CA VAL A 118 1.94 -11.62 -18.67
C VAL A 118 1.61 -12.16 -20.06
N ARG A 119 0.32 -12.23 -20.39
CA ARG A 119 -0.21 -12.76 -21.65
C ARG A 119 -1.25 -11.81 -22.25
N GLY A 120 -1.20 -11.62 -23.57
CA GLY A 120 -2.28 -10.95 -24.30
C GLY A 120 -3.40 -11.93 -24.63
N ILE A 121 -4.66 -11.57 -24.34
CA ILE A 121 -5.85 -12.32 -24.76
C ILE A 121 -6.34 -11.78 -26.10
N THR A 122 -6.35 -12.65 -27.12
CA THR A 122 -6.86 -12.31 -28.46
C THR A 122 -8.33 -12.71 -28.60
N SER A 123 -9.16 -11.78 -29.08
CA SER A 123 -10.55 -12.03 -29.47
C SER A 123 -10.77 -11.87 -30.98
N GLN A 124 -11.98 -12.18 -31.45
CA GLN A 124 -12.37 -12.26 -32.86
C GLN A 124 -11.74 -11.14 -33.72
N GLY A 125 -11.00 -11.54 -34.76
CA GLY A 125 -10.32 -10.63 -35.68
C GLY A 125 -8.84 -10.39 -35.42
N GLY A 126 -8.21 -11.16 -34.51
CA GLY A 126 -6.75 -11.16 -34.34
C GLY A 126 -6.20 -9.96 -33.57
N LYS A 127 -7.08 -9.20 -32.88
CA LYS A 127 -6.67 -8.10 -32.02
C LYS A 127 -6.63 -8.56 -30.56
N VAL A 128 -5.57 -8.20 -29.87
CA VAL A 128 -5.49 -8.32 -28.42
C VAL A 128 -6.56 -7.42 -27.81
N THR A 129 -7.49 -8.01 -27.08
CA THR A 129 -8.59 -7.28 -26.43
C THR A 129 -8.37 -7.12 -24.94
N ASN A 130 -7.48 -7.91 -24.34
CA ASN A 130 -7.15 -7.83 -22.92
C ASN A 130 -5.70 -8.26 -22.69
N VAL A 131 -5.08 -7.79 -21.62
CA VAL A 131 -3.76 -8.24 -21.15
C VAL A 131 -3.97 -8.77 -19.74
N THR A 132 -3.48 -9.96 -19.46
CA THR A 132 -3.71 -10.64 -18.19
C THR A 132 -2.38 -11.03 -17.57
N ASN A 133 -2.22 -10.66 -16.30
CA ASN A 133 -1.18 -11.16 -15.43
C ASN A 133 -1.64 -12.50 -14.83
N LEU A 134 -0.90 -13.57 -15.11
CA LEU A 134 -1.13 -14.92 -14.61
C LEU A 134 -0.09 -15.34 -13.56
N GLY A 135 0.75 -14.40 -13.12
CA GLY A 135 1.63 -14.56 -11.96
C GLY A 135 0.88 -14.27 -10.66
N ASP A 136 1.55 -14.43 -9.53
CA ASP A 136 1.02 -14.23 -8.18
C ASP A 136 1.49 -12.93 -7.51
N ALA A 137 2.03 -12.00 -8.30
CA ALA A 137 2.52 -10.68 -7.87
C ALA A 137 1.95 -9.58 -8.77
N LEU A 138 1.92 -8.34 -8.29
CA LEU A 138 1.70 -7.16 -9.14
C LEU A 138 2.92 -6.98 -10.05
N ILE A 139 2.71 -6.69 -11.33
CA ILE A 139 3.78 -6.55 -12.32
C ILE A 139 3.69 -5.20 -13.01
N ASP A 140 4.73 -4.38 -12.87
CA ASP A 140 4.91 -3.22 -13.75
C ASP A 140 5.54 -3.68 -15.06
N ILE A 141 4.74 -3.61 -16.12
CA ILE A 141 5.18 -4.02 -17.45
C ILE A 141 6.14 -3.02 -18.09
N THR A 142 6.10 -1.74 -17.69
CA THR A 142 6.97 -0.70 -18.26
C THR A 142 8.39 -0.84 -17.72
N GLU A 143 8.51 -0.98 -16.40
CA GLU A 143 9.80 -1.08 -15.70
C GLU A 143 10.34 -2.52 -15.64
N SER A 144 9.57 -3.51 -16.12
CA SER A 144 9.92 -4.94 -16.03
C SER A 144 10.24 -5.37 -14.58
N ARG A 145 9.37 -5.00 -13.66
CA ARG A 145 9.50 -5.28 -12.22
C ARG A 145 8.25 -5.93 -11.65
N ALA A 146 8.43 -6.77 -10.64
CA ALA A 146 7.35 -7.39 -9.89
C ALA A 146 7.41 -6.99 -8.41
N TYR A 147 6.26 -6.68 -7.83
CA TYR A 147 6.11 -6.48 -6.39
C TYR A 147 5.92 -7.83 -5.71
N GLN A 148 7.05 -8.51 -5.47
CA GLN A 148 7.08 -9.87 -4.94
C GLN A 148 7.89 -9.92 -3.64
N LEU A 149 7.39 -10.65 -2.67
CA LEU A 149 8.14 -11.02 -1.49
C LEU A 149 9.16 -12.12 -1.83
N GLN A 150 10.24 -12.22 -1.04
CA GLN A 150 11.18 -13.32 -1.20
C GLN A 150 10.48 -14.66 -0.86
N ASP A 151 10.78 -15.72 -1.61
CA ASP A 151 10.17 -17.05 -1.39
C ASP A 151 10.30 -17.53 0.07
N SER A 152 11.41 -17.20 0.72
CA SER A 152 11.69 -17.58 2.11
C SER A 152 10.79 -16.91 3.14
N VAL A 153 10.04 -15.86 2.79
CA VAL A 153 9.13 -15.14 3.70
C VAL A 153 7.65 -15.37 3.39
N LEU A 154 7.33 -16.06 2.28
CA LEU A 154 5.94 -16.37 1.90
C LEU A 154 5.20 -17.21 2.95
N PRO A 155 5.83 -18.23 3.59
CA PRO A 155 5.16 -18.98 4.66
C PRO A 155 4.76 -18.08 5.84
N GLU A 156 5.65 -17.19 6.27
CA GLU A 156 5.40 -16.25 7.36
C GLU A 156 4.34 -15.21 6.97
N ALA A 157 4.36 -14.76 5.71
CA ALA A 157 3.34 -13.87 5.16
C ALA A 157 1.94 -14.47 5.28
N TYR A 158 1.78 -15.72 4.84
CA TYR A 158 0.53 -16.46 4.96
C TYR A 158 0.11 -16.65 6.43
N GLN A 159 1.07 -16.98 7.30
CA GLN A 159 0.80 -17.11 8.74
C GLN A 159 0.32 -15.81 9.38
N LEU A 160 0.78 -14.64 8.93
CA LEU A 160 0.26 -13.37 9.42
C LEU A 160 -1.23 -13.25 9.13
N PHE A 161 -1.66 -13.55 7.90
CA PHE A 161 -3.07 -13.49 7.51
C PHE A 161 -3.94 -14.43 8.36
N LEU A 162 -3.42 -15.61 8.70
CA LEU A 162 -4.06 -16.55 9.61
C LEU A 162 -4.09 -16.09 11.07
N GLN A 163 -3.18 -15.21 11.49
CA GLN A 163 -3.13 -14.68 12.86
C GLN A 163 -3.94 -13.39 13.02
N THR A 164 -4.12 -12.63 11.94
CA THR A 164 -4.89 -11.39 11.89
C THR A 164 -6.31 -11.62 11.37
N ARG A 165 -6.92 -12.74 11.75
CA ARG A 165 -8.28 -13.08 11.37
C ARG A 165 -9.26 -12.01 11.82
N ALA A 166 -10.24 -11.72 10.97
CA ALA A 166 -11.38 -10.91 11.37
C ALA A 166 -12.14 -11.61 12.51
N GLU A 167 -12.83 -10.84 13.36
CA GLU A 167 -13.54 -11.38 14.52
C GLU A 167 -14.52 -12.50 14.16
N GLU A 168 -15.17 -12.40 12.99
CA GLU A 168 -16.09 -13.42 12.45
C GLU A 168 -15.42 -14.77 12.17
N PHE A 169 -14.11 -14.81 11.99
CA PHE A 169 -13.32 -16.02 11.76
C PHE A 169 -12.43 -16.42 12.94
N ALA A 170 -12.55 -15.75 14.10
CA ALA A 170 -11.67 -15.97 15.24
C ALA A 170 -11.68 -17.43 15.76
N THR A 171 -12.75 -18.17 15.50
CA THR A 171 -12.90 -19.59 15.88
C THR A 171 -12.75 -20.56 14.72
N THR A 172 -12.57 -20.07 13.49
CA THR A 172 -12.41 -20.92 12.31
C THR A 172 -11.07 -21.65 12.41
N PRO A 173 -11.04 -22.99 12.38
CA PRO A 173 -9.81 -23.74 12.45
C PRO A 173 -8.98 -23.55 11.18
N ASP A 174 -7.65 -23.55 11.31
CA ASP A 174 -6.72 -23.36 10.18
C ASP A 174 -6.96 -24.34 9.03
N SER A 175 -7.48 -25.55 9.33
CA SER A 175 -7.82 -26.56 8.34
C SER A 175 -9.00 -26.20 7.42
N GLU A 176 -9.78 -25.19 7.77
CA GLU A 176 -10.87 -24.66 6.93
C GLU A 176 -10.39 -23.55 5.98
N TYR A 177 -9.13 -23.12 6.09
CA TYR A 177 -8.51 -22.21 5.14
C TYR A 177 -7.82 -22.99 4.02
N ARG A 178 -8.00 -22.54 2.78
CA ARG A 178 -7.14 -22.95 1.67
C ARG A 178 -5.69 -22.59 1.99
N THR A 179 -4.80 -23.55 1.77
CA THR A 179 -3.35 -23.38 1.95
C THR A 179 -2.80 -22.32 1.01
N TRP A 180 -1.56 -21.88 1.22
CA TRP A 180 -0.86 -21.02 0.27
C TRP A 180 -0.96 -21.62 -1.13
N GLU A 181 -0.68 -22.91 -1.31
CA GLU A 181 -0.71 -23.64 -2.58
C GLU A 181 -2.10 -23.71 -3.23
N GLU A 182 -3.17 -23.63 -2.46
CA GLU A 182 -4.56 -23.64 -2.93
C GLU A 182 -5.15 -22.23 -3.11
N ALA A 183 -4.46 -21.19 -2.63
CA ALA A 183 -4.83 -19.80 -2.85
C ALA A 183 -4.67 -19.39 -4.32
N THR A 184 -5.59 -18.57 -4.80
CA THR A 184 -5.58 -18.00 -6.16
C THR A 184 -4.40 -17.05 -6.32
N ASN A 185 -4.01 -16.77 -7.56
CA ASN A 185 -2.93 -15.83 -7.85
C ASN A 185 -3.22 -14.44 -7.28
N LEU A 186 -4.48 -14.00 -7.31
CA LEU A 186 -4.92 -12.73 -6.78
C LEU A 186 -4.80 -12.69 -5.25
N GLU A 187 -5.27 -13.72 -4.54
CA GLU A 187 -5.16 -13.82 -3.08
C GLU A 187 -3.70 -13.77 -2.62
N ARG A 188 -2.82 -14.54 -3.26
CA ARG A 188 -1.38 -14.50 -2.98
C ARG A 188 -0.79 -13.12 -3.21
N SER A 189 -1.16 -12.48 -4.32
CA SER A 189 -0.66 -11.16 -4.64
C SER A 189 -1.12 -10.10 -3.65
N ILE A 190 -2.35 -10.21 -3.14
CA ILE A 190 -2.84 -9.32 -2.08
C ILE A 190 -2.04 -9.54 -0.80
N MET A 191 -1.79 -10.80 -0.42
CA MET A 191 -0.98 -11.12 0.76
C MET A 191 0.43 -10.54 0.65
N GLN A 192 1.05 -10.63 -0.53
CA GLN A 192 2.37 -10.05 -0.77
C GLN A 192 2.35 -8.53 -0.72
N ILE A 193 1.43 -7.87 -1.42
CA ILE A 193 1.44 -6.41 -1.52
C ILE A 193 1.09 -5.75 -0.18
N VAL A 194 0.16 -6.30 0.60
CA VAL A 194 -0.17 -5.79 1.95
C VAL A 194 1.07 -5.72 2.83
N LEU A 195 1.96 -6.71 2.73
CA LEU A 195 3.21 -6.75 3.48
C LEU A 195 4.29 -5.84 2.90
N LEU A 196 4.37 -5.74 1.58
CA LEU A 196 5.32 -4.85 0.91
C LEU A 196 5.03 -3.37 1.19
N ILE A 197 3.76 -2.97 1.26
CA ILE A 197 3.37 -1.57 1.52
C ILE A 197 3.33 -1.22 3.01
N ALA A 198 3.36 -2.22 3.91
CA ALA A 198 3.23 -1.98 5.34
C ALA A 198 4.31 -1.06 5.93
N PRO A 199 5.62 -1.17 5.58
CA PRO A 199 6.64 -0.23 6.00
C PRO A 199 6.30 1.20 5.58
N SER A 200 6.03 1.44 4.29
CA SER A 200 5.69 2.75 3.75
C SER A 200 4.45 3.37 4.40
N LEU A 201 3.40 2.57 4.67
CA LEU A 201 2.23 3.04 5.42
C LEU A 201 2.56 3.39 6.87
N ASN A 202 3.45 2.64 7.53
CA ASN A 202 3.84 2.94 8.90
C ASN A 202 4.72 4.18 8.99
N ASP A 203 5.64 4.36 8.04
CA ASP A 203 6.52 5.52 7.98
C ASP A 203 5.71 6.78 7.70
N LEU A 204 4.79 6.77 6.72
CA LEU A 204 3.85 7.88 6.52
C LEU A 204 3.03 8.19 7.77
N GLY A 205 2.55 7.16 8.47
CA GLY A 205 1.82 7.32 9.73
C GLY A 205 2.65 8.01 10.80
N TYR A 206 3.89 7.58 10.98
CA TYR A 206 4.81 8.18 11.92
C TYR A 206 5.10 9.64 11.57
N LEU A 207 5.37 9.95 10.30
CA LEU A 207 5.62 11.32 9.85
C LEU A 207 4.40 12.22 10.08
N ILE A 208 3.19 11.74 9.76
CA ILE A 208 1.94 12.45 10.02
C ILE A 208 1.75 12.74 11.52
N GLU A 209 1.97 11.73 12.37
CA GLU A 209 1.77 11.86 13.82
C GLU A 209 2.74 12.86 14.46
N ASN A 210 3.92 13.06 13.88
CA ASN A 210 4.94 13.99 14.35
C ASN A 210 4.96 15.33 13.58
N ASP A 211 4.00 15.55 12.67
CA ASP A 211 3.91 16.75 11.82
C ASP A 211 5.11 16.95 10.87
N GLU A 212 5.78 15.88 10.46
CA GLU A 212 7.02 15.86 9.66
C GLU A 212 6.75 15.70 8.15
N PHE A 213 5.91 16.55 7.56
CA PHE A 213 5.51 16.48 6.15
C PHE A 213 6.61 16.86 5.14
N GLU A 214 7.71 17.48 5.60
CA GLU A 214 8.85 17.87 4.77
C GLU A 214 10.02 16.88 4.89
N HIS A 215 9.83 15.75 5.60
CA HIS A 215 10.89 14.76 5.78
C HIS A 215 11.31 14.15 4.42
N PRO A 216 12.61 13.93 4.15
CA PRO A 216 13.10 13.46 2.85
C PRO A 216 12.55 12.11 2.38
N VAL A 217 12.11 11.24 3.30
CA VAL A 217 11.45 9.96 2.99
C VAL A 217 10.04 10.14 2.42
N PHE A 218 9.37 11.25 2.75
CA PHE A 218 7.99 11.50 2.33
C PHE A 218 7.81 11.45 0.80
N PRO A 219 8.60 12.19 -0.02
CA PRO A 219 8.47 12.12 -1.49
C PRO A 219 8.84 10.74 -2.06
N ILE A 220 9.74 9.98 -1.42
CA ILE A 220 10.11 8.62 -1.86
C ILE A 220 8.91 7.68 -1.73
N ILE A 221 8.24 7.72 -0.57
CA ILE A 221 7.05 6.90 -0.36
C ILE A 221 5.92 7.32 -1.30
N GLN A 222 5.76 8.63 -1.56
CA GLN A 222 4.76 9.10 -2.53
C GLN A 222 5.06 8.57 -3.94
N GLU A 223 6.31 8.61 -4.39
CA GLU A 223 6.72 8.05 -5.69
C GLU A 223 6.39 6.55 -5.77
N ASP A 224 6.73 5.77 -4.75
CA ASP A 224 6.40 4.33 -4.71
C ASP A 224 4.90 4.05 -4.83
N PHE A 225 4.06 4.83 -4.14
CA PHE A 225 2.60 4.69 -4.23
C PHE A 225 2.05 5.16 -5.58
N PHE A 226 2.65 6.19 -6.17
CA PHE A 226 2.32 6.64 -7.52
C PHE A 226 2.59 5.53 -8.54
N ASP A 227 3.79 4.94 -8.49
CA ASP A 227 4.20 3.86 -9.38
C ASP A 227 3.32 2.63 -9.18
N LEU A 228 3.07 2.23 -7.93
CA LEU A 228 2.20 1.09 -7.62
C LEU A 228 0.75 1.30 -8.11
N GLY A 229 0.26 2.54 -8.06
CA GLY A 229 -1.06 2.94 -8.55
C GLY A 229 -1.15 3.01 -10.09
N SER A 230 -0.02 3.07 -10.80
CA SER A 230 0.05 3.27 -12.25
C SER A 230 -0.79 2.25 -13.04
N PRO A 231 -1.49 2.66 -14.12
CA PRO A 231 -2.21 1.73 -14.99
C PRO A 231 -1.32 0.65 -15.64
N THR A 232 0.00 0.83 -15.65
CA THR A 232 0.96 -0.16 -16.17
C THR A 232 1.22 -1.30 -15.20
N VAL A 233 0.90 -1.13 -13.91
CA VAL A 233 0.96 -2.19 -12.91
C VAL A 233 -0.24 -3.12 -13.05
N LEU A 234 -0.01 -4.35 -13.51
CA LEU A 234 -1.04 -5.35 -13.72
C LEU A 234 -1.27 -6.16 -12.44
N VAL A 235 -2.49 -6.08 -11.92
CA VAL A 235 -3.00 -6.98 -10.87
C VAL A 235 -3.26 -8.35 -11.50
N PRO A 236 -2.96 -9.47 -10.81
CA PRO A 236 -3.34 -10.80 -11.29
C PRO A 236 -4.83 -10.89 -11.64
N GLY A 237 -5.13 -11.53 -12.76
CA GLY A 237 -6.52 -11.69 -13.21
C GLY A 237 -7.32 -12.59 -12.24
N PRO A 238 -8.63 -12.32 -12.06
CA PRO A 238 -9.47 -13.14 -11.20
C PRO A 238 -9.68 -14.53 -11.81
N GLN A 239 -9.66 -15.57 -10.96
CA GLN A 239 -9.78 -16.98 -11.38
C GLN A 239 -11.12 -17.60 -10.97
N THR A 240 -11.71 -17.11 -9.88
CA THR A 240 -13.00 -17.55 -9.34
C THR A 240 -14.03 -16.42 -9.30
N GLY A 241 -15.29 -16.75 -8.99
CA GLY A 241 -16.32 -15.73 -8.74
C GLY A 241 -15.99 -14.83 -7.54
N THR A 242 -15.45 -15.43 -6.47
CA THR A 242 -14.98 -14.71 -5.27
C THR A 242 -13.80 -13.79 -5.59
N ASP A 243 -12.90 -14.21 -6.49
CA ASP A 243 -11.79 -13.36 -6.94
C ASP A 243 -12.26 -12.11 -7.68
N MET A 244 -13.40 -12.14 -8.38
CA MET A 244 -13.87 -10.96 -9.12
C MET A 244 -14.12 -9.78 -8.17
N ALA A 245 -14.72 -10.04 -7.01
CA ALA A 245 -14.91 -9.03 -6.00
C ALA A 245 -13.57 -8.52 -5.45
N LEU A 246 -12.63 -9.41 -5.14
CA LEU A 246 -11.28 -9.01 -4.72
C LEU A 246 -10.55 -8.18 -5.78
N PHE A 247 -10.75 -8.50 -7.06
CA PHE A 247 -10.11 -7.81 -8.17
C PHE A 247 -10.64 -6.38 -8.29
N GLU A 248 -11.95 -6.18 -8.20
CA GLU A 248 -12.56 -4.85 -8.16
C GLU A 248 -12.02 -4.00 -7.01
N GLU A 249 -11.81 -4.61 -5.84
CA GLU A 249 -11.22 -3.93 -4.69
C GLU A 249 -9.76 -3.56 -4.92
N MET A 250 -8.97 -4.45 -5.51
CA MET A 250 -7.60 -4.14 -5.89
C MET A 250 -7.53 -3.00 -6.91
N MET A 251 -8.48 -2.90 -7.84
CA MET A 251 -8.56 -1.76 -8.76
C MET A 251 -8.88 -0.45 -8.01
N LYS A 252 -9.70 -0.48 -6.95
CA LYS A 252 -9.93 0.70 -6.09
C LYS A 252 -8.68 1.06 -5.28
N MET A 253 -7.98 0.06 -4.75
CA MET A 253 -6.73 0.23 -4.01
C MET A 253 -5.66 0.91 -4.86
N LYS A 254 -5.54 0.53 -6.13
CA LYS A 254 -4.65 1.22 -7.07
C LYS A 254 -4.95 2.71 -7.20
N THR A 255 -6.22 3.08 -7.30
CA THR A 255 -6.61 4.50 -7.33
C THR A 255 -6.21 5.21 -6.03
N MET A 256 -6.40 4.58 -4.87
CA MET A 256 -6.01 5.16 -3.58
C MET A 256 -4.48 5.30 -3.42
N TRP A 257 -3.70 4.33 -3.93
CA TRP A 257 -2.24 4.44 -3.99
C TRP A 257 -1.82 5.61 -4.88
N GLU A 258 -2.39 5.71 -6.08
CA GLU A 258 -2.13 6.84 -6.99
C GLU A 258 -2.51 8.18 -6.34
N GLU A 259 -3.60 8.24 -5.59
CA GLU A 259 -4.04 9.44 -4.85
C GLU A 259 -3.06 9.89 -3.77
N ILE A 260 -2.45 8.97 -3.02
CA ILE A 260 -1.35 9.31 -2.10
C ILE A 260 -0.13 9.81 -2.87
N GLY A 261 0.23 9.10 -3.93
CA GLY A 261 1.44 9.38 -4.69
C GLY A 261 1.41 10.72 -5.44
N LYS A 262 0.24 11.12 -5.94
CA LYS A 262 0.05 12.40 -6.65
C LYS A 262 -0.38 13.56 -5.75
N PHE A 263 -0.42 13.37 -4.43
CA PHE A 263 -0.88 14.43 -3.54
C PHE A 263 0.14 15.58 -3.51
N ASP A 264 -0.23 16.71 -4.12
CA ASP A 264 0.61 17.89 -4.20
C ASP A 264 0.77 18.58 -2.84
N ASN A 265 2.00 18.93 -2.49
CA ASN A 265 2.38 19.68 -1.29
C ASN A 265 1.60 19.27 -0.01
N PRO A 266 1.80 18.05 0.52
CA PRO A 266 1.12 17.58 1.74
C PRO A 266 1.22 18.54 2.93
N ALA A 267 2.34 19.28 3.05
CA ALA A 267 2.55 20.28 4.09
C ALA A 267 1.60 21.49 4.01
N GLU A 268 1.11 21.85 2.82
CA GLU A 268 0.17 22.96 2.60
C GLU A 268 -1.29 22.54 2.83
N ASN A 269 -1.60 21.24 2.70
CA ASN A 269 -2.94 20.70 2.88
C ASN A 269 -2.94 19.41 3.73
N LYS A 270 -2.42 19.53 4.95
CA LYS A 270 -2.22 18.42 5.88
C LYS A 270 -3.50 17.65 6.18
N GLU A 271 -4.61 18.36 6.42
CA GLU A 271 -5.88 17.72 6.79
C GLU A 271 -6.39 16.76 5.71
N ALA A 272 -6.39 17.21 4.45
CA ALA A 272 -6.81 16.38 3.33
C ALA A 272 -5.85 15.20 3.09
N PHE A 273 -4.53 15.42 3.18
CA PHE A 273 -3.57 14.31 3.06
C PHE A 273 -3.80 13.25 4.13
N VAL A 274 -3.99 13.69 5.38
CA VAL A 274 -4.24 12.78 6.51
C VAL A 274 -5.53 11.99 6.34
N GLU A 275 -6.57 12.57 5.75
CA GLU A 275 -7.80 11.86 5.41
C GLU A 275 -7.58 10.78 4.33
N THR A 276 -6.87 11.12 3.25
CA THR A 276 -6.51 10.16 2.20
C THR A 276 -5.67 9.01 2.77
N TYR A 277 -4.66 9.33 3.60
CA TYR A 277 -3.81 8.33 4.25
C TYR A 277 -4.62 7.40 5.18
N LYS A 278 -5.49 7.96 6.03
CA LYS A 278 -6.33 7.17 6.94
C LYS A 278 -7.26 6.23 6.18
N THR A 279 -7.83 6.71 5.07
CA THR A 279 -8.68 5.90 4.20
C THR A 279 -7.88 4.76 3.58
N LEU A 280 -6.71 5.04 2.99
CA LEU A 280 -5.84 4.02 2.43
C LEU A 280 -5.42 2.97 3.46
N ARG A 281 -5.02 3.40 4.67
CA ARG A 281 -4.63 2.49 5.75
C ARG A 281 -5.79 1.61 6.19
N SER A 282 -6.99 2.18 6.31
CA SER A 282 -8.21 1.43 6.64
C SER A 282 -8.53 0.38 5.57
N GLU A 283 -8.53 0.76 4.29
CA GLU A 283 -8.85 -0.17 3.20
C GLU A 283 -7.76 -1.25 3.03
N THR A 284 -6.49 -0.91 3.27
CA THR A 284 -5.41 -1.91 3.33
C THR A 284 -5.66 -2.96 4.41
N ASN A 285 -6.10 -2.54 5.60
CA ASN A 285 -6.48 -3.50 6.65
C ASN A 285 -7.72 -4.31 6.26
N ASN A 286 -8.69 -3.70 5.57
CA ASN A 286 -9.87 -4.40 5.07
C ASN A 286 -9.50 -5.47 4.02
N LEU A 287 -8.43 -5.31 3.24
CA LEU A 287 -7.95 -6.36 2.33
C LEU A 287 -7.60 -7.65 3.09
N ILE A 288 -7.04 -7.54 4.30
CA ILE A 288 -6.71 -8.72 5.13
C ILE A 288 -7.98 -9.50 5.43
N VAL A 289 -9.04 -8.81 5.83
CA VAL A 289 -10.36 -9.40 6.12
C VAL A 289 -10.95 -10.06 4.88
N ARG A 290 -10.91 -9.37 3.74
CA ARG A 290 -11.47 -9.86 2.47
C ARG A 290 -10.74 -11.10 1.96
N VAL A 291 -9.41 -11.15 2.08
CA VAL A 291 -8.62 -12.34 1.74
C VAL A 291 -8.90 -13.48 2.73
N ASN A 292 -9.05 -13.18 4.02
CA ASN A 292 -9.43 -14.18 5.02
C ASN A 292 -10.75 -14.86 4.67
N PHE A 293 -11.76 -14.07 4.29
CA PHE A 293 -13.04 -14.58 3.81
C PHE A 293 -12.87 -15.44 2.55
N ALA A 294 -12.13 -14.95 1.56
CA ALA A 294 -11.94 -15.67 0.30
C ALA A 294 -11.24 -17.02 0.50
N LEU A 295 -10.26 -17.09 1.39
CA LEU A 295 -9.53 -18.33 1.70
C LEU A 295 -10.40 -19.40 2.38
N THR A 296 -11.55 -19.04 2.95
CA THR A 296 -12.47 -19.99 3.61
C THR A 296 -13.63 -20.47 2.72
N GLU A 297 -13.76 -19.90 1.52
CA GLU A 297 -14.73 -20.32 0.48
C GLU A 297 -14.06 -21.26 -0.55
#